data_AF-A0A4Q2IYA8-F1
#
_entry.id   AF-A0A4Q2IYA8-F1
#
_cell.length_a   1.000
_cell.length_b   1.000
_cell.length_c   1.000
_cell.angle_alpha   90.00
_cell.angle_beta   90.00
_cell.angle_gamma   90.00
#
_symmetry.space_group_name_H-M   'P 1'
#
loop_
_entity.id
_entity.type
_entity.pdbx_description
1 polymer ?
#
loop_
_entity_poly.entity_id
_entity_poly.type
_entity_poly.pdbx_seq_one_letter_code
_entity_poly.pdbx_strand_id
1 'polypeptide(L)'
;MTTSTVTSARAFARRDVACPLSNQHQQREHHVIDQTTLKSIEDLHRLKNEGVITEEEFERSKEKLLFGSKPASQPRPAVNPFGAPPTALPAVEDHKGWIMLPLKRYAEFTGRSTRREFWMFQLIYLALFVVGFLVIGGSVDAYGETSALGGFMLAMIMLALLGLLVPLLAVEVRRFHDQDRSGWFVLLNLIPYVGVILVYGMMLVDGTRGDNRFGPDPRSS
;
A
#
# COMPACT_ATOMS: atom_id res chain seq x y z
N MET A 1 -67.41 -55.80 0.07
CA MET A 1 -66.20 -56.66 0.18
C MET A 1 -65.75 -57.00 -1.22
N THR A 2 -64.42 -57.09 -1.42
CA THR A 2 -63.68 -57.64 -2.60
C THR A 2 -63.76 -56.81 -3.91
N THR A 3 -62.68 -56.04 -4.24
CA THR A 3 -61.57 -56.34 -5.21
C THR A 3 -62.01 -56.25 -6.69
N SER A 4 -61.36 -55.64 -7.68
CA SER A 4 -59.99 -55.12 -7.89
C SER A 4 -59.95 -54.29 -9.21
N THR A 5 -58.92 -53.44 -9.35
CA THR A 5 -58.17 -53.03 -10.58
C THR A 5 -58.92 -52.63 -11.87
N VAL A 6 -58.65 -51.43 -12.43
CA VAL A 6 -57.95 -51.19 -13.72
C VAL A 6 -57.57 -49.68 -13.82
N THR A 7 -56.42 -49.39 -14.44
CA THR A 7 -56.20 -48.26 -15.40
C THR A 7 -55.13 -47.24 -15.01
N SER A 8 -53.90 -47.56 -15.42
CA SER A 8 -52.92 -46.70 -16.09
C SER A 8 -53.33 -45.23 -16.34
N ALA A 9 -52.63 -44.30 -15.70
CA ALA A 9 -52.56 -42.90 -16.12
C ALA A 9 -51.09 -42.43 -16.15
N ARG A 10 -50.67 -41.97 -17.33
CA ARG A 10 -49.42 -41.27 -17.63
C ARG A 10 -49.18 -40.12 -16.65
N ALA A 11 -47.98 -40.05 -16.07
CA ALA A 11 -47.48 -38.84 -15.44
C ALA A 11 -46.00 -38.61 -15.78
N PHE A 12 -45.82 -37.69 -16.72
CA PHE A 12 -44.83 -36.60 -16.70
C PHE A 12 -43.39 -36.91 -16.28
N ALA A 13 -42.51 -36.92 -17.29
CA ALA A 13 -41.07 -36.89 -17.14
C ALA A 13 -40.60 -35.71 -16.27
N ARG A 14 -39.99 -36.00 -15.11
CA ARG A 14 -39.05 -35.10 -14.46
C ARG A 14 -37.65 -35.61 -14.75
N ARG A 15 -36.89 -34.83 -15.52
CA ARG A 15 -35.44 -34.97 -15.62
C ARG A 15 -34.89 -34.38 -14.33
N ASP A 16 -34.43 -35.24 -13.43
CA ASP A 16 -33.59 -34.83 -12.29
C ASP A 16 -32.26 -34.36 -12.86
N VAL A 17 -32.17 -33.05 -13.07
CA VAL A 17 -30.90 -32.36 -13.31
C VAL A 17 -30.16 -32.39 -11.98
N ALA A 18 -29.31 -33.40 -11.79
CA ALA A 18 -28.35 -33.43 -10.70
C ALA A 18 -27.49 -32.17 -10.77
N CYS A 19 -27.68 -31.27 -9.82
CA CYS A 19 -26.92 -30.04 -9.66
C CYS A 19 -25.48 -30.38 -9.22
N PRO A 20 -24.44 -30.04 -10.00
CA PRO A 20 -23.05 -30.37 -9.65
C PRO A 20 -22.42 -29.40 -8.63
N LEU A 21 -23.20 -28.49 -8.04
CA LEU A 21 -22.65 -27.38 -7.24
C LEU A 21 -22.36 -27.74 -5.77
N SER A 22 -22.73 -28.94 -5.30
CA SER A 22 -22.50 -29.32 -3.91
C SER A 22 -21.05 -29.72 -3.59
N ASN A 23 -20.26 -30.15 -4.58
CA ASN A 23 -18.88 -30.62 -4.34
C ASN A 23 -17.80 -29.56 -4.54
N GLN A 24 -18.12 -28.43 -5.18
CA GLN A 24 -17.14 -27.37 -5.47
C GLN A 24 -16.90 -26.44 -4.27
N HIS A 25 -17.86 -26.32 -3.35
CA HIS A 25 -17.71 -25.49 -2.17
C HIS A 25 -16.86 -26.15 -1.07
N GLN A 26 -16.85 -27.48 -0.98
CA GLN A 26 -16.09 -28.19 0.06
C GLN A 26 -14.60 -28.37 -0.27
N GLN A 27 -14.19 -28.20 -1.54
CA GLN A 27 -12.78 -28.25 -1.94
C GLN A 27 -12.05 -26.89 -1.87
N ARG A 28 -12.77 -25.75 -1.78
CA ARG A 28 -12.15 -24.42 -1.79
C ARG A 28 -11.60 -23.95 -0.43
N GLU A 29 -12.02 -24.56 0.68
CA GLU A 29 -11.51 -24.15 2.01
C GLU A 29 -10.12 -24.74 2.34
N HIS A 30 -9.72 -25.83 1.69
CA HIS A 30 -8.41 -26.45 1.94
C HIS A 30 -7.22 -25.75 1.26
N HIS A 31 -7.44 -24.68 0.48
CA HIS A 31 -6.36 -24.01 -0.26
C HIS A 31 -5.59 -22.95 0.55
N VAL A 32 -5.99 -22.67 1.80
CA VAL A 32 -5.28 -21.68 2.65
C VAL A 32 -4.07 -22.29 3.38
N ILE A 33 -3.98 -23.62 3.45
CA ILE A 33 -2.86 -24.31 4.10
C ILE A 33 -2.05 -25.00 3.00
N ASP A 34 -0.85 -24.47 2.72
CA ASP A 34 0.04 -25.02 1.71
C ASP A 34 0.35 -26.50 2.00
N GLN A 35 0.30 -27.34 0.96
CA GLN A 35 0.56 -28.78 1.07
C GLN A 35 1.98 -29.05 1.59
N THR A 36 2.91 -28.12 1.38
CA THR A 36 4.27 -28.18 1.91
C THR A 36 4.31 -28.00 3.43
N THR A 37 3.46 -27.13 3.98
CA THR A 37 3.33 -26.88 5.42
C THR A 37 2.76 -28.10 6.13
N LEU A 38 1.76 -28.77 5.52
CA LEU A 38 1.18 -29.99 6.08
C LEU A 38 2.21 -31.13 6.16
N LYS A 39 3.01 -31.33 5.11
CA LYS A 39 4.10 -32.33 5.12
C LYS A 39 5.13 -32.03 6.19
N SER A 40 5.52 -30.75 6.34
CA SER A 40 6.48 -30.33 7.37
C SER A 40 5.96 -30.58 8.80
N ILE A 41 4.65 -30.44 9.03
CA ILE A 41 4.02 -30.73 10.34
C ILE A 41 4.00 -32.25 10.61
N GLU A 42 3.75 -33.06 9.59
CA GLU A 42 3.76 -34.52 9.71
C GLU A 42 5.16 -35.06 10.02
N ASP A 43 6.19 -34.52 9.37
CA ASP A 43 7.59 -34.87 9.63
C ASP A 43 8.02 -34.50 11.06
N LEU A 44 7.61 -33.32 11.56
CA LEU A 44 7.82 -32.95 12.96
C LEU A 44 7.14 -33.92 13.93
N HIS A 45 5.94 -34.41 13.60
CA HIS A 45 5.23 -35.36 14.44
C HIS A 45 5.92 -36.74 14.46
N ARG A 46 6.52 -37.16 13.34
CA ARG A 46 7.36 -38.37 13.29
C ARG A 46 8.59 -38.25 14.17
N LEU A 47 9.33 -37.14 14.05
CA LEU A 47 10.54 -36.89 14.83
C LEU A 47 10.26 -36.82 16.34
N LYS A 48 9.07 -36.35 16.72
CA LYS A 48 8.60 -36.38 18.12
C LYS A 48 8.36 -37.80 18.61
N ASN A 49 7.69 -38.63 17.80
CA ASN A 49 7.42 -40.03 18.14
C ASN A 49 8.69 -40.89 18.21
N GLU A 50 9.73 -40.53 17.46
CA GLU A 50 11.05 -41.15 17.50
C GLU A 50 11.91 -40.69 18.70
N GLY A 51 11.41 -39.72 19.50
CA GLY A 51 12.11 -39.20 20.67
C GLY A 51 13.30 -38.28 20.36
N VAL A 52 13.42 -37.84 19.10
CA VAL A 52 14.52 -36.98 18.62
C VAL A 52 14.35 -35.53 19.07
N ILE A 53 13.09 -35.10 19.25
CA ILE A 53 12.73 -33.74 19.70
C ILE A 53 11.84 -33.80 20.94
N THR A 54 12.05 -32.82 21.82
CA THR A 54 11.22 -32.62 23.02
C THR A 54 9.88 -31.98 22.66
N GLU A 55 8.86 -32.14 23.52
CA GLU A 55 7.53 -31.56 23.29
C GLU A 55 7.60 -30.02 23.15
N GLU A 56 8.51 -29.39 23.88
CA GLU A 56 8.74 -27.94 23.80
C GLU A 56 9.28 -27.51 22.42
N GLU A 57 10.20 -28.30 21.84
CA GLU A 57 10.77 -28.03 20.51
C GLU A 57 9.77 -28.29 19.39
N PHE A 58 8.91 -29.29 19.56
CA PHE A 58 7.83 -29.59 18.64
C PHE A 58 6.83 -28.43 18.57
N GLU A 59 6.30 -27.97 19.71
CA GLU A 59 5.32 -26.88 19.73
C GLU A 59 5.93 -25.58 19.22
N ARG A 60 7.20 -25.28 19.52
CA ARG A 60 7.92 -24.11 18.99
C ARG A 60 8.08 -24.15 17.47
N SER A 61 8.33 -25.33 16.91
CA SER A 61 8.52 -25.52 15.46
C SER A 61 7.19 -25.48 14.72
N LYS A 62 6.15 -26.08 15.30
CA LYS A 62 4.77 -26.04 14.82
C LYS A 62 4.22 -24.62 14.82
N GLU A 63 4.45 -23.84 15.89
CA GLU A 63 4.03 -22.43 15.96
C GLU A 63 4.72 -21.59 14.87
N LYS A 64 6.02 -21.79 14.64
CA LYS A 64 6.76 -21.12 13.54
C LYS A 64 6.25 -21.47 12.15
N LEU A 65 5.82 -22.71 11.92
CA LEU A 65 5.29 -23.15 10.62
C LEU A 65 3.86 -22.68 10.37
N LEU A 66 3.03 -22.65 11.42
CA LEU A 66 1.62 -22.24 11.32
C LEU A 66 1.47 -20.72 11.23
N PHE A 67 2.27 -19.96 11.98
CA PHE A 67 2.13 -18.50 12.10
C PHE A 67 3.24 -17.72 11.40
N GLY A 68 4.22 -18.41 10.79
CA GLY A 68 5.40 -17.81 10.19
C GLY A 68 6.40 -17.33 11.24
N SER A 69 7.69 -17.32 10.91
CA SER A 69 8.68 -16.67 11.77
C SER A 69 8.30 -15.21 11.96
N LYS A 70 8.10 -14.77 13.20
CA LYS A 70 8.06 -13.34 13.55
C LYS A 70 9.25 -12.70 12.82
N PRO A 71 9.04 -11.76 11.88
CA PRO A 71 10.14 -11.20 11.13
C PRO A 71 11.14 -10.72 12.17
N ALA A 72 12.40 -11.16 12.02
CA ALA A 72 13.47 -10.75 12.93
C ALA A 72 13.34 -9.24 13.10
N SER A 73 13.07 -8.79 14.33
CA SER A 73 13.01 -7.37 14.63
C SER A 73 14.33 -6.80 14.14
N GLN A 74 14.30 -6.11 13.00
CA GLN A 74 15.51 -5.57 12.43
C GLN A 74 16.14 -4.68 13.50
N PRO A 75 17.47 -4.69 13.67
CA PRO A 75 18.13 -3.86 14.66
C PRO A 75 17.59 -2.45 14.50
N ARG A 76 16.97 -1.95 15.57
CA ARG A 76 16.33 -0.64 15.63
C ARG A 76 17.31 0.34 14.97
N PRO A 77 16.97 0.96 13.82
CA PRO A 77 17.90 1.87 13.18
C PRO A 77 18.32 2.87 14.24
N ALA A 78 19.63 3.10 14.37
CA ALA A 78 20.17 4.00 15.37
C ALA A 78 19.34 5.29 15.29
N VAL A 79 18.62 5.60 16.38
CA VAL A 79 17.84 6.83 16.48
C VAL A 79 18.85 7.93 16.22
N ASN A 80 18.76 8.55 15.04
CA ASN A 80 19.67 9.61 14.68
C ASN A 80 19.40 10.72 15.70
N PRO A 81 20.32 11.04 16.62
CA PRO A 81 20.04 12.00 17.69
C PRO A 81 19.84 13.43 17.14
N PHE A 82 20.18 13.63 15.86
CA PHE A 82 19.95 14.85 15.08
C PHE A 82 18.78 14.73 14.10
N GLY A 83 18.13 13.56 14.02
CA GLY A 83 16.89 13.38 13.27
C GLY A 83 15.73 14.03 14.02
N ALA A 84 14.83 14.70 13.29
CA ALA A 84 13.62 15.22 13.90
C ALA A 84 12.88 14.07 14.63
N PRO A 85 12.32 14.31 15.83
CA PRO A 85 11.50 13.31 16.50
C PRO A 85 10.37 12.87 15.55
N PRO A 86 9.93 11.60 15.61
CA PRO A 86 8.83 11.12 14.79
C PRO A 86 7.65 12.07 14.94
N THR A 87 7.37 12.85 13.90
CA THR A 87 6.29 13.83 13.96
C THR A 87 4.99 13.02 14.06
N ALA A 88 4.30 13.14 15.18
CA ALA A 88 3.02 12.46 15.39
C ALA A 88 2.10 12.76 14.22
N LEU A 89 1.53 11.71 13.63
CA LEU A 89 0.63 11.88 12.50
C LEU A 89 -0.62 12.63 12.95
N PRO A 90 -1.13 13.56 12.13
CA PRO A 90 -2.39 14.22 12.41
C PRO A 90 -3.54 13.20 12.37
N ALA A 91 -4.62 13.52 13.08
CA ALA A 91 -5.83 12.70 13.08
C ALA A 91 -6.37 12.49 11.65
N VAL A 92 -7.13 11.41 11.45
CA VAL A 92 -7.69 11.07 10.13
C VAL A 92 -8.62 12.19 9.64
N GLU A 93 -9.36 12.87 10.52
CA GLU A 93 -10.18 14.04 10.14
C GLU A 93 -9.40 15.36 9.96
N ASP A 94 -8.12 15.45 10.37
CA ASP A 94 -7.37 16.70 10.34
C ASP A 94 -6.69 16.97 8.99
N HIS A 95 -7.50 17.42 8.03
CA HIS A 95 -7.06 17.80 6.68
C HIS A 95 -5.94 18.84 6.68
N LYS A 96 -5.98 19.83 7.58
CA LYS A 96 -4.98 20.90 7.66
C LYS A 96 -3.64 20.36 8.13
N GLY A 97 -3.67 19.46 9.11
CA GLY A 97 -2.48 18.73 9.57
C GLY A 97 -1.82 17.97 8.42
N TRP A 98 -2.59 17.21 7.64
CA TRP A 98 -2.06 16.44 6.50
C TRP A 98 -1.42 17.30 5.42
N ILE A 99 -2.00 18.47 5.16
CA ILE A 99 -1.48 19.45 4.19
C ILE A 99 -0.17 20.06 4.66
N MET A 100 -0.08 20.41 5.94
CA MET A 100 1.09 21.09 6.50
C MET A 100 2.22 20.12 6.90
N LEU A 101 1.93 18.82 7.04
CA LEU A 101 2.89 17.81 7.49
C LEU A 101 4.15 17.73 6.61
N PRO A 102 4.07 17.70 5.26
CA PRO A 102 5.23 17.79 4.38
C PRO A 102 6.06 19.05 4.59
N LEU A 103 5.42 20.19 4.87
CA LEU A 103 6.09 21.47 5.09
C LEU A 103 6.80 21.51 6.45
N LYS A 104 6.25 20.85 7.46
CA LYS A 104 6.94 20.64 8.75
C LYS A 104 8.18 19.75 8.57
N ARG A 105 8.12 18.78 7.66
CA ARG A 105 9.17 17.82 7.34
C ARG A 105 9.89 18.18 6.03
N TYR A 106 10.21 19.47 5.88
CA TYR A 106 10.59 20.09 4.61
C TYR A 106 11.78 19.41 3.90
N ALA A 107 12.88 19.17 4.62
CA ALA A 107 14.10 18.55 4.09
C ALA A 107 14.43 17.23 4.81
N GLU A 108 13.40 16.55 5.33
CA GLU A 108 13.56 15.27 6.01
C GLU A 108 13.35 14.12 5.02
N PHE A 109 14.45 13.49 4.59
CA PHE A 109 14.44 12.35 3.66
C PHE A 109 14.39 11.00 4.38
N THR A 110 14.52 10.98 5.70
CA THR A 110 14.52 9.78 6.52
C THR A 110 13.11 9.44 7.01
N GLY A 111 12.88 8.16 7.30
CA GLY A 111 11.59 7.68 7.79
C GLY A 111 10.62 7.32 6.68
N ARG A 112 9.35 7.21 7.06
CA ARG A 112 8.25 6.74 6.21
C ARG A 112 7.15 7.79 6.11
N SER A 113 6.44 7.76 4.98
CA SER A 113 5.29 8.63 4.72
C SER A 113 4.09 7.83 4.25
N THR A 114 2.92 8.19 4.79
CA THR A 114 1.66 7.54 4.41
C THR A 114 1.20 8.03 3.04
N ARG A 115 0.30 7.26 2.40
CA ARG A 115 -0.34 7.67 1.15
C ARG A 115 -1.04 9.01 1.26
N ARG A 116 -1.66 9.28 2.41
CA ARG A 116 -2.45 10.49 2.59
C ARG A 116 -1.59 11.74 2.63
N GLU A 117 -0.45 11.67 3.32
CA GLU A 117 0.55 12.75 3.31
C GLU A 117 0.99 13.06 1.86
N PHE A 118 1.34 12.02 1.10
CA PHE A 118 1.74 12.17 -0.31
C PHE A 118 0.63 12.79 -1.17
N TRP A 119 -0.57 12.21 -1.17
CA TRP A 119 -1.65 12.65 -2.06
C TRP A 119 -2.18 14.05 -1.69
N MET A 120 -2.29 14.40 -0.41
CA MET A 120 -2.71 15.75 -0.01
C MET A 120 -1.70 16.80 -0.48
N PHE A 121 -0.40 16.52 -0.35
CA PHE A 121 0.65 17.41 -0.84
C PHE A 121 0.63 17.52 -2.37
N GLN A 122 0.50 16.39 -3.05
CA GLN A 122 0.49 16.31 -4.50
C GLN A 122 -0.69 17.10 -5.10
N LEU A 123 -1.86 17.05 -4.45
CA LEU A 123 -3.04 17.82 -4.87
C LEU A 123 -2.80 19.33 -4.74
N ILE A 124 -2.12 19.79 -3.69
CA ILE A 124 -1.78 21.21 -3.53
C ILE A 124 -0.78 21.65 -4.59
N TYR A 125 0.26 20.84 -4.83
CA TYR A 125 1.24 21.11 -5.86
C TYR A 125 0.59 21.18 -7.25
N LEU A 126 -0.33 20.24 -7.54
CA LEU A 126 -1.13 20.25 -8.76
C LEU A 126 -2.03 21.47 -8.87
N ALA A 127 -2.71 21.87 -7.79
CA ALA A 127 -3.56 23.06 -7.77
C ALA A 127 -2.75 24.32 -8.06
N LEU A 128 -1.57 24.47 -7.46
CA LEU A 128 -0.67 25.60 -7.72
C LEU A 128 -0.20 25.61 -9.18
N PHE A 129 0.10 24.44 -9.73
CA PHE A 129 0.46 24.28 -11.15
C PHE A 129 -0.69 24.72 -12.06
N VAL A 130 -1.91 24.24 -11.83
CA VAL A 130 -3.12 24.62 -12.58
C VAL A 130 -3.37 26.14 -12.51
N VAL A 131 -3.25 26.74 -11.32
CA VAL A 131 -3.36 28.20 -11.16
C VAL A 131 -2.30 28.92 -12.00
N GLY A 132 -1.06 28.43 -12.03
CA GLY A 132 -0.01 28.96 -12.90
C GLY A 132 -0.39 28.93 -14.38
N PHE A 133 -0.94 27.81 -14.87
CA PHE A 133 -1.42 27.69 -16.25
C PHE A 133 -2.55 28.67 -16.56
N LEU A 134 -3.51 28.84 -15.64
CA LEU A 134 -4.61 29.79 -15.80
C LEU A 134 -4.10 31.24 -15.82
N VAL A 135 -3.10 31.57 -14.98
CA VAL A 135 -2.46 32.89 -14.98
C VAL A 135 -1.77 33.15 -16.32
N ILE A 136 -1.01 32.20 -16.84
CA ILE A 136 -0.40 32.33 -18.17
C ILE A 136 -1.48 32.56 -19.24
N GLY A 137 -2.49 31.68 -19.31
CA GLY A 137 -3.54 31.78 -20.33
C GLY A 137 -4.39 33.04 -20.24
N GLY A 138 -4.58 33.59 -19.04
CA GLY A 138 -5.37 34.81 -18.81
C GLY A 138 -4.56 36.12 -18.87
N SER A 139 -3.23 36.05 -18.93
CA SER A 139 -2.36 37.25 -18.89
C SER A 139 -1.71 37.60 -20.21
N VAL A 140 -1.80 36.71 -21.20
CA VAL A 140 -1.24 36.87 -22.55
C VAL A 140 -2.33 37.37 -23.49
N ASP A 141 -2.05 38.44 -24.24
CA ASP A 141 -2.99 38.98 -25.24
C ASP A 141 -2.88 38.27 -26.60
N ALA A 142 -3.68 38.74 -27.58
CA ALA A 142 -3.70 38.16 -28.94
C ALA A 142 -2.37 38.30 -29.69
N TYR A 143 -1.49 39.19 -29.26
CA TYR A 143 -0.16 39.42 -29.84
C TYR A 143 0.95 38.68 -29.09
N GLY A 144 0.61 37.99 -28.00
CA GLY A 144 1.57 37.25 -27.18
C GLY A 144 2.21 38.09 -26.07
N GLU A 145 1.76 39.33 -25.87
CA GLU A 145 2.29 40.21 -24.83
C GLU A 145 1.70 39.85 -23.46
N THR A 146 2.56 39.69 -22.46
CA THR A 146 2.14 39.36 -21.10
C THR A 146 1.96 40.65 -20.30
N SER A 147 0.80 40.84 -19.69
CA SER A 147 0.58 41.97 -18.78
C SER A 147 1.58 41.98 -17.62
N ALA A 148 1.98 43.17 -17.14
CA ALA A 148 2.94 43.31 -16.04
C ALA A 148 2.48 42.58 -14.75
N LEU A 149 1.17 42.64 -14.45
CA LEU A 149 0.58 41.92 -13.32
C LEU A 149 0.65 40.40 -13.53
N GLY A 150 0.38 39.91 -14.74
CA GLY A 150 0.47 38.49 -15.08
C GLY A 150 1.90 37.96 -14.97
N GLY A 151 2.88 38.71 -15.49
CA GLY A 151 4.29 38.38 -15.36
C GLY A 151 4.75 38.32 -13.90
N PHE A 152 4.33 39.27 -13.07
CA PHE A 152 4.62 39.26 -11.64
C PHE A 152 4.00 38.05 -10.92
N MET A 153 2.71 37.76 -11.16
CA MET A 153 2.02 36.61 -10.58
C MET A 153 2.67 35.29 -10.99
N LEU A 154 3.05 35.17 -12.27
CA LEU A 154 3.76 34.00 -12.78
C LEU A 154 5.11 33.82 -12.07
N ALA A 155 5.90 34.88 -11.91
CA ALA A 155 7.17 34.82 -11.20
C ALA A 155 7.00 34.35 -9.74
N MET A 156 5.98 34.84 -9.05
CA MET A 156 5.68 34.42 -7.66
C MET A 156 5.26 32.95 -7.58
N ILE A 157 4.43 32.47 -8.52
CA ILE A 157 4.03 31.06 -8.59
C ILE A 157 5.24 30.17 -8.87
N MET A 158 6.10 30.56 -9.81
CA MET A 158 7.33 29.82 -10.12
C MET A 158 8.26 29.74 -8.92
N LEU A 159 8.41 30.83 -8.16
CA LEU A 159 9.19 30.85 -6.92
C LEU A 159 8.59 29.91 -5.86
N ALA A 160 7.26 29.91 -5.72
CA ALA A 160 6.57 29.00 -4.80
C ALA A 160 6.74 27.52 -5.21
N LEU A 161 6.61 27.19 -6.50
CA LEU A 161 6.85 25.84 -7.02
C LEU A 161 8.29 25.38 -6.76
N LEU A 162 9.27 26.26 -6.99
CA LEU A 162 10.68 25.97 -6.71
C LEU A 162 10.91 25.73 -5.21
N GLY A 163 10.29 26.55 -4.34
CA GLY A 163 10.32 26.36 -2.89
C GLY A 163 9.65 25.06 -2.43
N LEU A 164 8.65 24.55 -3.15
CA LEU A 164 7.97 23.30 -2.84
C LEU A 164 8.66 22.05 -3.43
N LEU A 165 9.67 22.23 -4.28
CA LEU A 165 10.39 21.13 -4.91
C LEU A 165 11.11 20.24 -3.89
N VAL A 166 11.75 20.84 -2.88
CA VAL A 166 12.46 20.10 -1.82
C VAL A 166 11.50 19.19 -1.02
N PRO A 167 10.38 19.69 -0.45
CA PRO A 167 9.45 18.84 0.26
C PRO A 167 8.75 17.83 -0.65
N LEU A 168 8.54 18.13 -1.93
CA LEU A 168 8.03 17.17 -2.92
C LEU A 168 8.95 15.94 -3.01
N LEU A 169 10.24 16.17 -3.26
CA LEU A 169 11.22 15.10 -3.34
C LEU A 169 11.38 14.37 -2.00
N ALA A 170 11.35 15.09 -0.88
CA ALA A 170 11.44 14.49 0.44
C ALA A 170 10.28 13.52 0.73
N VAL A 171 9.05 13.89 0.40
CA VAL A 171 7.88 13.01 0.59
C VAL A 171 7.92 11.82 -0.38
N GLU A 172 8.34 12.00 -1.64
CA GLU A 172 8.50 10.88 -2.58
C GLU A 172 9.52 9.85 -2.09
N VAL A 173 10.69 10.30 -1.63
CA VAL A 173 11.72 9.44 -1.03
C VAL A 173 11.16 8.66 0.16
N ARG A 174 10.47 9.34 1.08
CA ARG A 174 9.83 8.71 2.26
C ARG A 174 8.72 7.74 1.87
N ARG A 175 8.03 7.97 0.76
CA ARG A 175 7.00 7.07 0.24
C ARG A 175 7.62 5.81 -0.36
N PHE A 176 8.74 5.92 -1.07
CA PHE A 176 9.52 4.76 -1.51
C PHE A 176 10.07 3.95 -0.33
N HIS A 177 10.53 4.63 0.72
CA HIS A 177 10.94 3.99 1.97
C HIS A 177 9.79 3.25 2.64
N ASP A 178 8.55 3.75 2.55
CA ASP A 178 7.37 3.05 3.08
C ASP A 178 7.08 1.73 2.32
N GLN A 179 7.59 1.58 1.09
CA GLN A 179 7.49 0.36 0.29
C GLN A 179 8.73 -0.53 0.41
N ASP A 180 9.61 -0.24 1.38
CA ASP A 180 10.90 -0.89 1.55
C ASP A 180 11.78 -0.84 0.27
N ARG A 181 11.69 0.27 -0.48
CA ARG A 181 12.52 0.54 -1.67
C ARG A 181 13.46 1.72 -1.40
N SER A 182 14.52 1.83 -2.19
CA SER A 182 15.48 2.93 -2.07
C SER A 182 14.90 4.27 -2.53
N GLY A 183 15.25 5.39 -1.89
CA GLY A 183 14.88 6.73 -2.36
C GLY A 183 15.33 7.08 -3.79
N TRP A 184 16.32 6.37 -4.32
CA TRP A 184 16.82 6.55 -5.69
C TRP A 184 15.78 6.32 -6.80
N PHE A 185 14.67 5.63 -6.50
CA PHE A 185 13.58 5.47 -7.47
C PHE A 185 12.94 6.81 -7.87
N VAL A 186 13.12 7.87 -7.08
CA VAL A 186 12.72 9.24 -7.46
C VAL A 186 13.41 9.72 -8.73
N LEU A 187 14.65 9.27 -9.01
CA LEU A 187 15.36 9.65 -10.24
C LEU A 187 14.65 9.18 -11.52
N LEU A 188 13.74 8.20 -11.42
CA LEU A 188 12.92 7.79 -12.55
C LEU A 188 12.04 8.94 -13.05
N ASN A 189 11.68 9.92 -12.21
CA ASN A 189 10.95 11.12 -12.65
C ASN A 189 11.73 11.94 -13.69
N LEU A 190 13.06 11.77 -13.79
CA LEU A 190 13.88 12.42 -14.82
C LEU A 190 13.67 11.82 -16.22
N ILE A 191 13.12 10.60 -16.31
CA ILE A 191 12.74 9.97 -17.58
C ILE A 191 11.31 10.43 -17.93
N PRO A 192 11.14 11.27 -18.97
CA PRO A 192 9.83 11.80 -19.31
C PRO A 192 8.87 10.68 -19.73
N TYR A 193 7.59 10.90 -19.45
CA TYR A 193 6.47 9.97 -19.70
C TYR A 193 6.55 8.65 -18.92
N VAL A 194 7.44 7.74 -19.30
CA VAL A 194 7.49 6.38 -18.75
C VAL A 194 7.90 6.40 -17.28
N GLY A 195 8.91 7.19 -16.94
CA GLY A 195 9.41 7.29 -15.58
C GLY A 195 8.35 7.84 -14.62
N VAL A 196 7.70 8.93 -15.01
CA VAL A 196 6.60 9.54 -14.26
C VAL A 196 5.44 8.55 -14.06
N ILE A 197 4.98 7.87 -15.11
CA ILE A 197 3.89 6.88 -15.00
C ILE A 197 4.26 5.75 -14.03
N LEU A 198 5.48 5.23 -14.10
CA LEU A 198 5.95 4.18 -13.20
C LEU A 198 6.01 4.66 -11.74
N VAL A 199 6.55 5.87 -11.50
CA VAL A 199 6.62 6.46 -10.17
C VAL A 199 5.22 6.64 -9.59
N TYR A 200 4.31 7.31 -10.30
CA TYR A 200 2.93 7.52 -9.83
C TYR A 200 2.17 6.20 -9.64
N GLY A 201 2.40 5.21 -10.51
CA GLY A 201 1.88 3.85 -10.32
C GLY A 201 2.36 3.22 -9.01
N MET A 202 3.65 3.35 -8.69
CA MET A 202 4.19 2.91 -7.40
C MET A 202 3.61 3.70 -6.22
N MET A 203 3.35 5.00 -6.36
CA MET A 203 2.79 5.82 -5.27
C MET A 203 1.38 5.38 -4.82
N LEU A 204 0.64 4.69 -5.70
CA LEU A 204 -0.68 4.13 -5.37
C LEU A 204 -0.60 2.85 -4.53
N VAL A 205 0.46 2.07 -4.68
CA VAL A 205 0.65 0.76 -4.01
C VAL A 205 0.78 0.95 -2.49
N ASP A 206 0.21 0.01 -1.72
CA ASP A 206 0.31 -0.05 -0.27
C ASP A 206 1.77 -0.09 0.22
N GLY A 207 2.01 0.50 1.38
CA GLY A 207 3.28 0.34 2.10
C GLY A 207 3.44 -1.03 2.74
N THR A 208 4.66 -1.36 3.12
CA THR A 208 4.96 -2.56 3.91
C THR A 208 4.24 -2.53 5.25
N ARG A 209 3.61 -3.64 5.64
CA ARG A 209 2.94 -3.77 6.94
C ARG A 209 3.97 -4.01 8.05
N GLY A 210 3.82 -3.32 9.18
CA GLY A 210 4.74 -3.45 10.31
C GLY A 210 6.05 -2.69 10.09
N ASP A 211 7.02 -2.92 10.98
CA ASP A 211 8.32 -2.23 10.96
C ASP A 211 9.13 -2.62 9.72
N ASN A 212 9.81 -1.65 9.12
CA ASN A 212 10.73 -1.87 8.00
C ASN A 212 12.09 -1.23 8.28
N ARG A 213 13.05 -1.39 7.35
CA ARG A 213 14.43 -0.89 7.52
C ARG A 213 14.52 0.64 7.72
N PHE A 214 13.49 1.37 7.29
CA PHE A 214 13.40 2.82 7.32
C PHE A 214 12.61 3.34 8.54
N GLY A 215 11.98 2.47 9.33
CA GLY A 215 11.29 2.83 10.56
C GLY A 215 10.02 2.03 10.85
N PRO A 216 9.41 2.30 12.02
CA PRO A 216 8.16 1.65 12.43
C PRO A 216 6.99 2.00 11.51
N ASP A 217 5.93 1.19 11.51
CA ASP A 217 4.75 1.46 10.68
C ASP A 217 4.09 2.78 11.11
N PRO A 218 3.97 3.77 10.22
CA PRO A 218 3.31 5.03 10.54
C PRO A 218 1.83 4.86 10.92
N ARG A 219 1.18 3.74 10.57
CA ARG A 219 -0.24 3.49 10.84
C ARG A 219 -0.50 2.73 12.15
N SER A 220 0.53 2.23 12.83
CA SER A 220 0.37 1.39 14.03
C SER A 220 0.47 2.16 15.36
N SER A 221 0.63 3.49 15.33
CA SER A 221 0.64 4.35 16.52
C SER A 221 -0.73 4.95 16.81
#